data_AF-A0A4U2MEK9-F1
#
_entry.id   AF-A0A4U2MEK9-F1
#
_cell.length_a   1.000
_cell.length_b   1.000
_cell.length_c   1.000
_cell.angle_alpha   90.00
_cell.angle_beta   90.00
_cell.angle_gamma   90.00
#
_symmetry.space_group_name_H-M   'P 1'
#
loop_
_entity.id
_entity.type
_entity.pdbx_description
1 polymer ?
#
loop_
_entity_poly.entity_id
_entity_poly.type
_entity_poly.pdbx_seq_one_letter_code
_entity_poly.pdbx_strand_id
1 'polypeptide(L)'
;MIGSSSLLTIQDAIRIGKTKKYEIKNSIESEVKKMEDNVKILGDNGMLGMEFNQRTIRVYNTEGNVMELLSTKEQVQEAIDYLKECQKEMK
;
A
#
# COMPACT_ATOMS: atom_id res chain seq x y z
N MET A 1 -4.20 46.18 -6.27
CA MET A 1 -4.55 45.39 -7.46
C MET A 1 -3.51 44.30 -7.62
N ILE A 2 -3.90 43.03 -7.59
CA ILE A 2 -3.01 41.92 -7.92
C ILE A 2 -2.96 41.88 -9.46
N GLY A 3 -1.79 42.07 -10.06
CA GLY A 3 -1.64 42.13 -11.51
C GLY A 3 -1.99 40.79 -12.17
N SER A 4 -2.57 40.83 -13.36
CA SER A 4 -3.06 39.66 -14.11
C SER A 4 -2.01 38.55 -14.28
N SER A 5 -0.73 38.91 -14.41
CA SER A 5 0.39 37.97 -14.51
C SER A 5 0.61 37.14 -13.23
N SER A 6 0.32 37.71 -12.06
CA SER A 6 0.42 37.03 -10.76
C SER A 6 -0.71 36.02 -10.55
N LEU A 7 -1.89 36.26 -11.16
CA LEU A 7 -3.02 35.33 -11.11
C LEU A 7 -2.78 34.10 -11.98
N LEU A 8 -2.13 34.27 -13.14
CA LEU A 8 -1.82 33.18 -14.07
C LEU A 8 -0.81 32.18 -13.44
N THR A 9 0.23 32.68 -12.78
CA THR A 9 1.24 31.84 -12.12
C THR A 9 0.66 31.05 -10.93
N ILE A 10 -0.27 31.63 -10.18
CA ILE A 10 -0.97 30.94 -9.09
C ILE A 10 -1.86 29.82 -9.65
N GLN A 11 -2.57 30.06 -10.75
CA GLN A 11 -3.41 29.04 -11.40
C GLN A 11 -2.57 27.86 -11.92
N ASP A 12 -1.40 28.14 -12.49
CA ASP A 12 -0.47 27.09 -12.93
C ASP A 12 0.09 26.28 -11.77
N ALA A 13 0.48 26.91 -10.67
CA ALA A 13 0.94 26.21 -9.48
C ALA A 13 -0.16 25.29 -8.89
N ILE A 14 -1.41 25.76 -8.86
CA ILE A 14 -2.57 24.96 -8.42
C ILE A 14 -2.80 23.77 -9.36
N ARG A 15 -2.72 23.98 -10.67
CA ARG A 15 -2.88 22.93 -11.68
C ARG A 15 -1.81 21.85 -11.52
N ILE A 16 -0.54 22.24 -11.40
CA ILE A 16 0.58 21.32 -11.17
C ILE A 16 0.38 20.53 -9.87
N GLY A 17 -0.02 21.19 -8.79
CA GLY A 17 -0.30 20.53 -7.51
C GLY A 17 -1.41 19.49 -7.60
N LYS A 18 -2.49 19.80 -8.35
CA LYS A 18 -3.58 18.85 -8.61
C LYS A 18 -3.09 17.64 -9.42
N THR A 19 -2.34 17.85 -10.50
CA THR A 19 -1.83 16.75 -11.34
C THR A 19 -0.93 15.80 -10.54
N LYS A 20 0.04 16.33 -9.78
CA LYS A 20 0.91 15.52 -8.92
C LYS A 20 0.13 14.72 -7.87
N LYS A 21 -0.93 15.30 -7.31
CA LYS A 21 -1.81 14.59 -6.36
C LYS A 21 -2.49 13.37 -7.01
N TYR A 22 -2.94 13.50 -8.27
CA TYR A 22 -3.55 12.38 -9.00
C TYR A 22 -2.53 11.29 -9.34
N GLU A 23 -1.32 11.66 -9.77
CA GLU A 23 -0.25 10.71 -10.08
C GLU A 23 0.15 9.88 -8.85
N ILE A 24 0.32 10.55 -7.70
CA ILE A 24 0.64 9.88 -6.42
C ILE A 24 -0.49 8.93 -6.02
N LYS A 25 -1.75 9.37 -6.15
CA LYS A 25 -2.91 8.53 -5.82
C LYS A 25 -2.92 7.26 -6.67
N ASN A 26 -2.78 7.38 -7.98
CA ASN A 26 -2.79 6.23 -8.89
C ASN A 26 -1.61 5.29 -8.63
N SER A 27 -0.42 5.82 -8.33
CA SER A 27 0.75 5.01 -7.98
C SER A 27 0.49 4.20 -6.71
N ILE A 28 -0.05 4.82 -5.66
CA ILE A 28 -0.37 4.12 -4.40
C ILE A 28 -1.43 3.04 -4.63
N GLU A 29 -2.50 3.34 -5.37
CA GLU A 29 -3.55 2.36 -5.68
C GLU A 29 -3.00 1.15 -6.45
N SER A 30 -2.07 1.37 -7.38
CA SER A 30 -1.46 0.28 -8.15
C SER A 30 -0.57 -0.63 -7.29
N GLU A 31 0.14 -0.07 -6.31
CA GLU A 31 0.98 -0.84 -5.38
C GLU A 31 0.13 -1.61 -4.36
N VAL A 32 -0.94 -0.98 -3.83
CA VAL A 32 -1.91 -1.67 -2.95
C VAL A 32 -2.54 -2.86 -3.65
N LYS A 33 -2.93 -2.71 -4.93
CA LYS A 33 -3.51 -3.81 -5.71
C LYS A 33 -2.54 -4.99 -5.89
N LYS A 34 -1.25 -4.72 -6.14
CA LYS A 34 -0.22 -5.78 -6.20
C LYS A 34 -0.08 -6.52 -4.86
N MET A 35 -0.19 -5.80 -3.75
CA MET A 35 -0.18 -6.42 -2.42
C MET A 35 -1.40 -7.30 -2.18
N GLU A 36 -2.60 -6.84 -2.56
CA GLU A 36 -3.84 -7.63 -2.45
C GLU A 36 -3.77 -8.92 -3.28
N ASP A 37 -3.23 -8.86 -4.50
CA ASP A 37 -3.09 -10.03 -5.37
C ASP A 37 -2.07 -11.04 -4.81
N ASN A 38 -0.95 -10.56 -4.23
CA ASN A 38 0.03 -11.41 -3.55
C ASN A 38 -0.54 -12.09 -2.29
N VAL A 39 -1.43 -11.40 -1.58
CA VAL A 39 -2.09 -11.92 -0.37
C VAL A 39 -3.10 -13.02 -0.71
N LYS A 40 -3.85 -12.91 -1.82
CA LYS A 40 -4.80 -13.96 -2.24
C LYS A 40 -4.11 -15.30 -2.52
N ILE A 41 -2.88 -15.29 -3.03
CA ILE A 41 -2.09 -16.50 -3.30
C ILE A 41 -1.83 -17.30 -2.01
N LEU A 42 -1.82 -16.65 -0.84
CA LEU A 42 -1.60 -17.30 0.45
C LEU A 42 -2.87 -17.96 1.03
N GLY A 43 -4.07 -17.78 0.43
CA GLY A 43 -5.34 -18.24 1.00
C GLY A 43 -5.92 -19.54 0.44
N ASP A 44 -5.56 -19.95 -0.78
CA ASP A 44 -6.32 -21.01 -1.50
C ASP A 44 -6.05 -22.45 -1.02
N ASN A 45 -4.98 -22.69 -0.23
CA ASN A 45 -4.55 -24.05 0.16
C ASN A 45 -4.64 -24.34 1.68
N GLY A 46 -5.47 -23.62 2.44
CA GLY A 46 -5.54 -23.78 3.90
C GLY A 46 -4.42 -23.09 4.67
N MET A 47 -3.74 -22.13 4.02
CA MET A 47 -2.76 -21.26 4.66
C MET A 47 -3.45 -20.03 5.27
N LEU A 48 -2.85 -19.53 6.35
CA LEU A 48 -3.33 -18.41 7.15
C LEU A 48 -3.70 -17.21 6.27
N GLY A 49 -4.91 -16.68 6.43
CA GLY A 49 -5.35 -15.50 5.70
C GLY A 49 -4.58 -14.27 6.18
N MET A 50 -4.12 -13.41 5.28
CA MET A 50 -3.47 -12.14 5.66
C MET A 50 -4.32 -10.98 5.14
N GLU A 51 -4.52 -9.92 5.90
CA GLU A 51 -5.22 -8.71 5.44
C GLU A 51 -4.36 -7.49 5.71
N PHE A 52 -4.19 -6.65 4.70
CA PHE A 52 -3.46 -5.41 4.80
C PHE A 52 -4.44 -4.23 4.87
N ASN A 53 -4.58 -3.61 6.04
CA ASN A 53 -5.35 -2.39 6.21
C ASN A 53 -4.42 -1.22 6.55
N GLN A 54 -4.05 -0.46 5.51
CA GLN A 54 -3.22 0.77 5.51
C GLN A 54 -1.87 0.69 6.25
N ARG A 55 -1.88 0.50 7.58
CA ARG A 55 -0.70 0.40 8.46
C ARG A 55 -0.69 -0.87 9.31
N THR A 56 -1.70 -1.71 9.15
CA THR A 56 -1.92 -2.87 10.00
C THR A 56 -2.00 -4.11 9.14
N ILE A 57 -1.26 -5.15 9.50
CA ILE A 57 -1.38 -6.47 8.93
C ILE A 57 -2.08 -7.36 9.95
N ARG A 58 -3.17 -7.99 9.54
CA ARG A 58 -3.87 -9.02 10.31
C ARG A 58 -3.56 -10.38 9.70
N VAL A 59 -3.14 -11.33 10.53
CA VAL A 59 -3.00 -12.73 10.17
C VAL A 59 -4.15 -13.49 10.81
N TYR A 60 -4.88 -14.27 10.02
CA TYR A 60 -6.07 -15.01 10.40
C TYR A 60 -5.78 -16.51 10.35
N ASN A 61 -6.32 -17.25 11.32
CA ASN A 61 -6.37 -18.71 11.23
C ASN A 61 -7.36 -19.16 10.15
N THR A 62 -7.39 -20.47 9.89
CA THR A 62 -8.32 -21.10 8.94
C THR A 62 -9.80 -20.97 9.34
N GLU A 63 -10.09 -20.59 10.58
CA GLU A 63 -11.43 -20.32 11.11
C GLU A 63 -11.81 -18.83 11.01
N GLY A 64 -10.92 -17.97 10.50
CA GLY A 64 -11.16 -16.52 10.36
C GLY A 64 -10.89 -15.70 11.62
N ASN A 65 -10.23 -16.26 12.64
CA ASN A 65 -9.84 -15.54 13.86
C ASN A 65 -8.46 -14.89 13.69
N VAL A 66 -8.31 -13.63 14.13
CA VAL A 66 -7.01 -12.92 14.09
C VAL A 66 -6.04 -13.58 15.07
N MET A 67 -4.97 -14.17 14.55
CA MET A 67 -3.87 -14.73 15.34
C MET A 67 -2.80 -13.68 15.64
N GLU A 68 -2.50 -12.80 14.68
CA GLU A 68 -1.40 -11.85 14.82
C GLU A 68 -1.74 -10.50 14.18
N LEU A 69 -1.30 -9.43 14.84
CA LEU A 69 -1.55 -8.05 14.46
C LEU A 69 -0.23 -7.27 14.42
N LEU A 70 0.27 -7.01 13.22
CA LEU A 70 1.43 -6.14 13.04
C LEU A 70 0.93 -4.74 12.80
N SER A 71 1.27 -3.79 13.67
CA SER A 71 0.68 -2.45 13.66
C SER A 71 1.71 -1.32 13.73
N THR A 72 2.99 -1.65 13.96
CA THR A 72 4.09 -0.70 13.86
C THR A 72 4.75 -0.76 12.48
N LYS A 73 5.34 0.36 12.06
CA LYS A 73 6.04 0.45 10.77
C LYS A 73 7.21 -0.52 10.70
N GLU A 74 7.95 -0.70 11.80
CA GLU A 74 9.05 -1.65 11.88
C GLU A 74 8.57 -3.08 11.65
N GLN A 75 7.51 -3.51 12.34
CA GLN A 75 6.95 -4.86 12.21
C GLN A 75 6.44 -5.15 10.80
N VAL A 76 5.77 -4.18 10.17
CA VAL A 76 5.29 -4.30 8.79
C VAL A 76 6.45 -4.41 7.81
N GLN A 77 7.53 -3.64 8.01
CA GLN A 77 8.70 -3.67 7.15
C GLN A 77 9.46 -5.00 7.28
N GLU A 78 9.64 -5.50 8.50
CA GLU A 78 10.26 -6.79 8.79
C GLU A 78 9.52 -7.95 8.11
N ALA A 79 8.18 -7.97 8.20
CA ALA A 79 7.37 -8.97 7.51
C ALA A 79 7.49 -8.89 5.97
N ILE A 80 7.53 -7.69 5.41
CA ILE A 80 7.74 -7.49 3.96
C ILE A 80 9.12 -7.98 3.52
N ASP A 81 10.15 -7.70 4.31
CA ASP A 81 11.53 -8.08 3.98
C ASP A 81 11.71 -9.60 4.06
N TYR A 82 11.12 -10.25 5.07
CA TYR A 82 11.05 -11.71 5.17
C TYR A 82 10.35 -12.34 3.96
N LEU A 83 9.17 -11.84 3.56
CA LEU A 83 8.45 -12.36 2.39
C LEU A 83 9.25 -12.23 1.08
N LYS A 84 9.98 -11.12 0.91
CA LYS A 84 10.89 -10.93 -0.24
C LYS A 84 12.05 -11.91 -0.22
N GLU A 85 12.54 -12.29 0.96
CA GLU A 85 13.59 -13.29 1.11
C GLU A 85 13.06 -14.69 0.75
N CYS A 86 11.90 -15.09 1.28
CA CYS A 86 11.23 -16.33 0.89
C CYS A 86 11.00 -16.43 -0.61
N GLN A 87 10.55 -15.33 -1.26
CA GLN A 87 10.35 -15.31 -2.71
C GLN A 87 11.63 -15.58 -3.50
N LYS A 88 12.81 -15.19 -2.99
CA LYS A 88 14.10 -15.49 -3.63
C LYS A 88 14.47 -16.96 -3.50
N GLU A 89 14.09 -17.59 -2.39
CA GLU A 89 14.37 -19.00 -2.10
C GLU A 89 13.42 -19.96 -2.83
N MET A 90 12.24 -19.50 -3.24
CA MET A 90 11.30 -20.27 -4.07
C MET A 90 11.72 -20.42 -5.55
N LYS A 91 13.02 -20.28 -5.85
CA LYS A 91 13.61 -20.51 -7.16
C LYS A 91 13.98 -21.97 -7.39
#